data_AF-A0A182T033-F1
#
_entry.id   AF-A0A182T033-F1
#
_cell.length_a   1.000
_cell.length_b   1.000
_cell.length_c   1.000
_cell.angle_alpha   90.00
_cell.angle_beta   90.00
_cell.angle_gamma   90.00
#
_symmetry.space_group_name_H-M   'P 1'
#
loop_
_entity.id
_entity.type
_entity.pdbx_description
1 polymer ?
#
loop_
_entity_poly.entity_id
_entity_poly.type
_entity_poly.pdbx_seq_one_letter_code
_entity_poly.pdbx_strand_id
1 'polypeptide(L)'
;MLRRVRNYRETWNLDLVEPVSGNYYPITAKIAIEDDQSRLAVLNDRAQGGSSLVDGQLELMVHRRLLRDDAFGVEEALNETQYGAGLVARGKHWLVFGSSQKDASPTLQAKERFLQNKVLLPSWPFVNPVDNALTFDDYLSNFRNIYSAIAQQLPPNVNLLTLEPWKDGTVLVRFEHLFEKHEDPVYSQAVRINVRNVLFALNIESIHETTLAGNQWKADAKRLQFSTESSANEISPKEQVEHIPVMQDTEDFDIELQPMEIRTFVVKRR
;
A
#
# COMPACT_ATOMS: atom_id res chain seq x y z
N MET A 1 -11.08 0.52 0.39
CA MET A 1 -11.03 -0.82 1.02
C MET A 1 -12.25 -1.60 0.55
N LEU A 2 -12.23 -2.93 0.61
CA LEU A 2 -13.43 -3.71 0.31
C LEU A 2 -14.38 -3.73 1.50
N ARG A 3 -15.65 -3.36 1.28
CA ARG A 3 -16.72 -3.52 2.27
C ARG A 3 -17.08 -4.99 2.39
N ARG A 4 -17.17 -5.50 3.62
CA ARG A 4 -17.63 -6.86 3.91
C ARG A 4 -18.92 -6.80 4.71
N VAL A 5 -19.82 -7.74 4.45
CA VAL A 5 -21.08 -7.90 5.18
C VAL A 5 -21.11 -9.32 5.74
N ARG A 6 -21.33 -9.44 7.05
CA ARG A 6 -21.41 -10.74 7.73
C ARG A 6 -22.53 -11.58 7.12
N ASN A 7 -22.25 -12.86 6.86
CA ASN A 7 -23.19 -13.84 6.31
C ASN A 7 -23.76 -13.49 4.92
N TYR A 8 -23.02 -12.75 4.08
CA TYR A 8 -23.50 -12.31 2.77
C TYR A 8 -22.47 -12.49 1.66
N ARG A 9 -22.95 -12.72 0.43
CA ARG A 9 -22.19 -12.78 -0.81
C ARG A 9 -22.96 -12.05 -1.91
N GLU A 10 -22.24 -11.25 -2.70
CA GLU A 10 -22.83 -10.41 -3.75
C GLU A 10 -23.27 -11.21 -4.97
N THR A 11 -22.54 -12.29 -5.29
CA THR A 11 -22.69 -12.99 -6.59
C THR A 11 -23.53 -14.27 -6.51
N TRP A 12 -23.92 -14.73 -5.32
CA TRP A 12 -24.82 -15.88 -5.15
C TRP A 12 -25.55 -15.87 -3.82
N ASN A 13 -26.65 -16.64 -3.73
CA ASN A 13 -27.37 -16.87 -2.48
C ASN A 13 -26.58 -17.82 -1.58
N LEU A 14 -26.08 -17.31 -0.46
CA LEU A 14 -25.23 -18.04 0.46
C LEU A 14 -26.05 -18.99 1.35
N ASP A 15 -25.77 -20.29 1.28
CA ASP A 15 -26.12 -21.26 2.31
C ASP A 15 -24.92 -21.45 3.25
N LEU A 16 -24.99 -20.83 4.44
CA LEU A 16 -23.83 -20.70 5.33
C LEU A 16 -23.78 -21.83 6.36
N VAL A 17 -22.98 -22.85 6.07
CA VAL A 17 -22.73 -23.98 6.99
C VAL A 17 -21.79 -23.59 8.13
N GLU A 18 -20.82 -22.71 7.85
CA GLU A 18 -19.74 -22.34 8.77
C GLU A 18 -19.77 -20.84 9.12
N PRO A 19 -20.53 -20.42 10.14
CA PRO A 19 -20.81 -19.01 10.41
C PRO A 19 -19.59 -18.22 10.91
N VAL A 20 -18.56 -18.88 11.41
CA VAL A 20 -17.33 -18.23 11.86
C VAL A 20 -16.32 -18.16 10.71
N SER A 21 -15.83 -19.32 10.25
CA SER A 21 -14.77 -19.38 9.24
C SER A 21 -15.22 -18.79 7.90
N GLY A 22 -16.51 -18.88 7.55
CA GLY A 22 -17.09 -18.24 6.37
C GLY A 22 -17.10 -16.71 6.40
N ASN A 23 -16.81 -16.08 7.55
CA ASN A 23 -16.72 -14.63 7.70
C ASN A 23 -15.29 -14.13 7.98
N TYR A 24 -14.31 -15.02 7.99
CA TYR A 24 -12.91 -14.62 8.09
C TYR A 24 -12.37 -14.17 6.73
N TYR A 25 -11.66 -13.03 6.72
CA TYR A 25 -11.02 -12.47 5.54
C TYR A 25 -9.52 -12.26 5.75
N PRO A 26 -8.72 -12.28 4.68
CA PRO A 26 -7.31 -11.92 4.76
C PRO A 26 -7.17 -10.43 5.05
N ILE A 27 -6.54 -10.12 6.18
CA ILE A 27 -6.20 -8.77 6.61
C ILE A 27 -4.70 -8.61 6.40
N THR A 28 -4.31 -7.89 5.35
CA THR A 28 -2.89 -7.69 5.00
C THR A 28 -2.32 -6.38 5.54
N ALA A 29 -3.18 -5.45 5.94
CA ALA A 29 -2.72 -4.15 6.44
C ALA A 29 -3.65 -3.48 7.46
N LYS A 30 -4.98 -3.62 7.30
CA LYS A 30 -5.97 -3.00 8.21
C LYS A 30 -7.34 -3.66 8.10
N ILE A 31 -8.04 -3.74 9.22
CA ILE A 31 -9.49 -4.02 9.32
C ILE A 31 -10.16 -2.87 10.08
N ALA A 32 -11.40 -2.52 9.74
CA ALA A 32 -12.13 -1.44 10.39
C ALA A 32 -13.64 -1.69 10.43
N ILE A 33 -14.29 -1.09 11.43
CA ILE A 33 -15.74 -0.92 11.54
C ILE A 33 -16.04 0.56 11.76
N GLU A 34 -17.23 1.00 11.35
CA GLU A 34 -17.63 2.39 11.38
C GLU A 34 -19.15 2.48 11.54
N ASP A 35 -19.60 3.45 12.34
CA ASP A 35 -20.98 3.92 12.40
C ASP A 35 -21.03 5.43 12.08
N ASP A 36 -22.18 6.06 12.24
CA ASP A 36 -22.40 7.47 11.89
C ASP A 36 -21.58 8.46 12.73
N GLN A 37 -21.03 8.03 13.88
CA GLN A 37 -20.30 8.90 14.81
C GLN A 37 -18.84 8.50 14.98
N SER A 38 -18.57 7.19 14.98
CA SER A 38 -17.32 6.60 15.43
C SER A 38 -16.78 5.60 14.42
N ARG A 39 -15.46 5.51 14.40
CA ARG A 39 -14.71 4.57 13.57
C ARG A 39 -13.63 3.92 14.43
N LEU A 40 -13.52 2.60 14.31
CA LEU A 40 -12.49 1.78 14.95
C LEU A 40 -11.74 1.01 13.86
N ALA A 41 -10.42 1.13 13.86
CA ALA A 41 -9.54 0.39 12.95
C ALA A 41 -8.39 -0.28 13.70
N VAL A 42 -8.02 -1.47 13.24
CA VAL A 42 -6.84 -2.20 13.68
C VAL A 42 -5.92 -2.39 12.49
N LEU A 43 -4.71 -1.88 12.57
CA LEU A 43 -3.63 -2.12 11.61
C LEU A 43 -2.74 -3.25 12.14
N ASN A 44 -2.26 -4.11 11.24
CA ASN A 44 -1.45 -5.27 11.57
C ASN A 44 -0.07 -5.23 10.90
N ASP A 45 0.92 -5.83 11.55
CA ASP A 45 2.31 -5.87 11.06
C ASP A 45 2.59 -7.00 10.04
N ARG A 46 1.62 -7.89 9.82
CA ARG A 46 1.72 -9.06 8.93
C ARG A 46 0.34 -9.56 8.52
N ALA A 47 0.24 -10.32 7.43
CA ALA A 47 -1.01 -10.94 7.01
C ALA A 47 -1.61 -11.84 8.11
N GLN A 48 -2.88 -11.62 8.42
CA GLN A 48 -3.65 -12.35 9.43
C GLN A 48 -5.06 -12.63 8.92
N GLY A 49 -5.74 -13.61 9.51
CA GLY A 49 -7.19 -13.75 9.35
C GLY A 49 -7.91 -12.81 10.32
N GLY A 50 -8.93 -12.11 9.86
CA GLY A 50 -9.74 -11.24 10.71
C GLY A 50 -11.21 -11.22 10.35
N SER A 51 -12.04 -10.79 11.31
CA SER A 51 -13.50 -10.79 11.18
C SER A 51 -14.15 -9.73 12.07
N SER A 52 -15.45 -9.55 11.86
CA SER A 52 -16.39 -8.87 12.76
C SER A 52 -17.59 -9.82 12.92
N LEU A 53 -17.54 -10.69 13.93
CA LEU A 53 -18.57 -11.72 14.14
C LEU A 53 -19.79 -11.17 14.90
N VAL A 54 -19.62 -10.08 15.64
CA VAL A 54 -20.68 -9.35 16.35
C VAL A 54 -20.53 -7.86 16.05
N ASP A 55 -21.66 -7.15 15.99
CA ASP A 55 -21.67 -5.72 15.71
C ASP A 55 -20.87 -4.97 16.79
N GLY A 56 -20.05 -4.00 16.37
CA GLY A 56 -19.15 -3.29 17.28
C GLY A 56 -17.87 -4.05 17.65
N GLN A 57 -17.64 -5.27 17.12
CA GLN A 57 -16.44 -6.06 17.42
C GLN A 57 -15.54 -6.24 16.19
N LEU A 58 -14.24 -6.30 16.46
CA LEU A 58 -13.19 -6.68 15.51
C LEU A 58 -12.33 -7.76 16.15
N GLU A 59 -11.96 -8.78 15.39
CA GLU A 59 -11.01 -9.80 15.82
C GLU A 59 -9.95 -10.09 14.77
N LEU A 60 -8.76 -10.46 15.25
CA LEU A 60 -7.64 -10.94 14.44
C LEU A 60 -7.12 -12.24 15.03
N MET A 61 -6.98 -13.26 14.19
CA MET A 61 -6.35 -14.52 14.56
C MET A 61 -4.83 -14.33 14.56
N VAL A 62 -4.25 -14.28 15.75
CA VAL A 62 -2.84 -13.89 15.94
C VAL A 62 -1.85 -15.04 15.74
N HIS A 63 -2.24 -16.27 16.04
CA HIS A 63 -1.43 -17.48 15.90
C HIS A 63 -2.30 -18.72 15.84
N ARG A 64 -1.82 -19.82 15.23
CA ARG A 64 -2.55 -21.08 15.09
C ARG A 64 -1.63 -22.27 15.38
N ARG A 65 -2.19 -23.29 16.00
CA ARG A 65 -1.56 -24.60 16.16
C ARG A 65 -2.62 -25.68 15.97
N LEU A 66 -2.40 -26.58 15.03
CA LEU A 66 -3.27 -27.70 14.70
C LEU A 66 -2.51 -29.01 14.97
N LEU A 67 -3.21 -30.02 15.49
CA LEU A 67 -2.63 -31.33 15.79
C LEU A 67 -2.95 -32.37 14.70
N ARG A 68 -3.64 -31.94 13.64
CA ARG A 68 -4.03 -32.76 12.50
C ARG A 68 -3.83 -31.98 11.21
N ASP A 69 -3.44 -32.71 10.18
CA ASP A 69 -3.44 -32.26 8.80
C ASP A 69 -4.88 -32.05 8.30
N ASP A 70 -5.05 -31.17 7.32
CA ASP A 70 -6.34 -30.85 6.71
C ASP A 70 -6.62 -31.61 5.41
N ALA A 71 -5.72 -32.53 5.02
CA ALA A 71 -5.80 -33.40 3.84
C ALA A 71 -5.80 -32.66 2.49
N PHE A 72 -5.20 -31.47 2.41
CA PHE A 72 -5.02 -30.72 1.16
C PHE A 72 -3.62 -30.84 0.54
N GLY A 73 -2.80 -31.80 1.01
CA GLY A 73 -1.58 -32.26 0.31
C GLY A 73 -0.25 -31.82 0.90
N VAL A 74 -0.25 -31.08 2.02
CA VAL A 74 0.99 -30.76 2.76
C VAL A 74 1.44 -31.95 3.62
N GLU A 75 0.50 -32.80 4.04
CA GLU A 75 0.74 -34.02 4.84
C GLU A 75 1.38 -33.77 6.22
N GLU A 76 1.24 -32.54 6.73
CA GLU A 76 1.76 -32.13 8.03
C GLU A 76 0.75 -31.27 8.77
N ALA A 77 0.59 -31.52 10.07
CA ALA A 77 -0.20 -30.63 10.91
C ALA A 77 0.53 -29.29 11.11
N LEU A 78 -0.21 -28.17 11.14
CA LEU A 78 0.34 -26.85 11.47
C LEU A 78 0.78 -26.78 12.95
N ASN A 79 1.94 -27.36 13.26
CA ASN A 79 2.43 -27.57 14.62
C ASN A 79 3.91 -27.14 14.75
N GLU A 80 4.20 -25.89 14.40
CA GLU A 80 5.56 -25.35 14.39
C GLU A 80 6.19 -25.37 15.80
N THR A 81 7.45 -25.78 15.87
CA THR A 81 8.23 -25.84 17.11
C THR A 81 9.60 -25.17 16.97
N GLN A 82 10.12 -24.63 18.06
CA GLN A 82 11.48 -24.08 18.15
C GLN A 82 12.11 -24.57 19.48
N TYR A 83 13.33 -25.12 19.40
CA TYR A 83 14.05 -25.68 20.56
C TYR A 83 13.25 -26.72 21.38
N GLY A 84 12.43 -27.53 20.70
CA GLY A 84 11.60 -28.55 21.35
C GLY A 84 10.33 -28.02 22.05
N ALA A 85 10.06 -26.71 21.95
CA ALA A 85 8.84 -26.08 22.45
C ALA A 85 7.98 -25.53 21.30
N GLY A 86 6.71 -25.24 21.56
CA GLY A 86 5.83 -24.62 20.56
C GLY A 86 6.34 -23.24 20.13
N LEU A 87 6.26 -22.93 18.83
CA LEU A 87 6.75 -21.67 18.28
C LEU A 87 6.04 -20.46 18.91
N VAL A 88 6.83 -19.47 19.33
CA VAL A 88 6.33 -18.18 19.83
C VAL A 88 6.49 -17.12 18.75
N ALA A 89 5.38 -16.66 18.19
CA ALA A 89 5.35 -15.52 17.29
C ALA A 89 5.12 -14.22 18.06
N ARG A 90 5.92 -13.17 17.77
CA ARG A 90 5.69 -11.81 18.28
C ARG A 90 5.21 -10.93 17.14
N GLY A 91 4.06 -10.28 17.35
CA GLY A 91 3.48 -9.31 16.42
C GLY A 91 3.16 -7.98 17.08
N LYS A 92 2.80 -7.00 16.26
CA LYS A 92 2.33 -5.68 16.68
C LYS A 92 1.01 -5.35 15.98
N HIS A 93 0.13 -4.69 16.72
CA HIS A 93 -1.12 -4.15 16.23
C HIS A 93 -1.23 -2.69 16.67
N TRP A 94 -1.78 -1.85 15.80
CA TRP A 94 -2.04 -0.45 16.09
C TRP A 94 -3.54 -0.21 16.05
N LEU A 95 -4.07 0.29 17.15
CA LEU A 95 -5.48 0.63 17.30
C LEU A 95 -5.67 2.11 17.01
N VAL A 96 -6.64 2.44 16.15
CA VAL A 96 -7.07 3.80 15.86
C VAL A 96 -8.55 3.89 16.12
N PHE A 97 -8.97 4.86 16.93
CA PHE A 97 -10.36 5.12 17.26
C PHE A 97 -10.64 6.63 17.24
N GLY A 98 -11.79 7.02 16.72
CA GLY A 98 -12.18 8.43 16.65
C GLY A 98 -13.42 8.66 15.82
N SER A 99 -13.67 9.92 15.47
CA SER A 99 -14.83 10.33 14.68
C SER A 99 -14.82 9.73 13.27
N SER A 100 -15.99 9.28 12.79
CA SER A 100 -16.21 8.86 11.40
C SER A 100 -16.54 10.02 10.46
N GLN A 101 -16.67 11.24 10.98
CA GLN A 101 -16.98 12.44 10.20
C GLN A 101 -15.87 12.77 9.18
N LYS A 102 -16.29 13.22 7.99
CA LYS A 102 -15.44 13.50 6.82
C LYS A 102 -15.41 14.98 6.40
N ASP A 103 -15.96 15.84 7.24
CA ASP A 103 -16.08 17.29 7.02
C ASP A 103 -14.74 18.04 7.16
N ALA A 104 -13.79 17.48 7.92
CA ALA A 104 -12.47 18.05 8.11
C ALA A 104 -11.34 17.10 7.66
N SER A 105 -10.30 17.66 7.03
CA SER A 105 -9.07 16.95 6.69
C SER A 105 -7.96 17.23 7.71
N PRO A 106 -7.12 16.24 8.07
CA PRO A 106 -7.21 14.83 7.68
C PRO A 106 -8.32 14.09 8.45
N THR A 107 -9.13 13.32 7.72
CA THR A 107 -10.11 12.38 8.30
C THR A 107 -9.41 11.28 9.10
N LEU A 108 -10.15 10.52 9.91
CA LEU A 108 -9.56 9.37 10.60
C LEU A 108 -9.03 8.32 9.61
N GLN A 109 -9.75 8.10 8.51
CA GLN A 109 -9.34 7.23 7.41
C GLN A 109 -8.01 7.68 6.80
N ALA A 110 -7.78 8.99 6.66
CA ALA A 110 -6.50 9.53 6.20
C ALA A 110 -5.36 9.28 7.18
N LYS A 111 -5.60 9.54 8.47
CA LYS A 111 -4.62 9.26 9.53
C LYS A 111 -4.25 7.78 9.57
N GLU A 112 -5.23 6.88 9.42
CA GLU A 112 -5.00 5.44 9.29
C GLU A 112 -4.12 5.11 8.07
N ARG A 113 -4.37 5.73 6.92
CA ARG A 113 -3.59 5.47 5.69
C ARG A 113 -2.14 5.92 5.83
N PHE A 114 -1.90 7.10 6.43
CA PHE A 114 -0.54 7.56 6.74
C PHE A 114 0.17 6.65 7.74
N LEU A 115 -0.54 6.22 8.80
CA LEU A 115 0.01 5.30 9.77
C LEU A 115 0.35 3.94 9.14
N GLN A 116 -0.53 3.43 8.26
CA GLN A 116 -0.31 2.18 7.56
C GLN A 116 0.97 2.21 6.73
N ASN A 117 1.21 3.29 5.98
CA ASN A 117 2.43 3.41 5.17
C ASN A 117 3.69 3.40 6.07
N LYS A 118 3.65 4.11 7.21
CA LYS A 118 4.77 4.13 8.18
C LYS A 118 5.01 2.78 8.86
N VAL A 119 3.94 2.03 9.13
CA VAL A 119 4.02 0.72 9.78
C VAL A 119 4.61 -0.33 8.84
N LEU A 120 4.20 -0.31 7.57
CA LEU A 120 4.68 -1.25 6.56
C LEU A 120 6.11 -0.94 6.07
N LEU A 121 6.53 0.33 6.17
CA LEU A 121 7.86 0.80 5.77
C LEU A 121 8.59 1.46 6.96
N PRO A 122 8.99 0.67 7.98
CA PRO A 122 9.70 1.22 9.13
C PRO A 122 11.13 1.63 8.76
N SER A 123 11.64 2.67 9.43
CA SER A 123 13.05 3.08 9.31
C SER A 123 13.99 1.95 9.70
N TRP A 124 15.09 1.80 8.96
CA TRP A 124 16.13 0.82 9.25
C TRP A 124 17.20 1.41 10.18
N PRO A 125 17.35 0.90 11.41
CA PRO A 125 18.43 1.31 12.27
C PRO A 125 19.73 0.61 11.86
N PHE A 126 20.79 1.38 11.64
CA PHE A 126 22.14 0.87 11.45
C PHE A 126 22.98 1.22 12.68
N VAL A 127 23.70 0.24 13.20
CA VAL A 127 24.60 0.42 14.36
C VAL A 127 25.97 -0.06 13.95
N ASN A 128 27.00 0.76 14.19
CA ASN A 128 28.39 0.43 13.92
C ASN A 128 29.17 0.46 15.23
N PRO A 129 29.94 -0.58 15.59
CA PRO A 129 30.89 -0.47 16.69
C PRO A 129 31.89 0.66 16.40
N VAL A 130 32.06 1.54 17.38
CA VAL A 130 33.09 2.57 17.36
C VAL A 130 34.14 2.17 18.39
N ASP A 131 35.41 2.14 17.99
CA ASP A 131 36.52 1.94 18.91
C ASP A 131 36.79 3.23 19.70
N ASN A 132 37.55 3.15 20.79
CA ASN A 132 37.87 4.33 21.61
C ASN A 132 38.75 5.37 20.87
N ALA A 133 39.04 5.18 19.58
CA ALA A 133 39.83 6.08 18.76
C ALA A 133 39.00 7.22 18.15
N LEU A 134 37.68 7.06 18.03
CA LEU A 134 36.76 8.07 17.50
C LEU A 134 35.85 8.59 18.61
N THR A 135 36.00 9.86 18.96
CA THR A 135 35.05 10.51 19.86
C THR A 135 33.72 10.80 19.14
N PHE A 136 32.67 11.09 19.90
CA PHE A 136 31.39 11.52 19.33
C PHE A 136 31.53 12.78 18.47
N ASP A 137 32.37 13.74 18.89
CA ASP A 137 32.63 14.98 18.15
C ASP A 137 33.41 14.71 16.86
N ASP A 138 34.35 13.77 16.87
CA ASP A 138 35.05 13.31 15.67
C ASP A 138 34.09 12.67 14.67
N TYR A 139 33.12 11.88 15.14
CA TYR A 139 32.13 11.25 14.27
C TYR A 139 31.19 12.29 13.62
N LEU A 140 30.74 13.29 14.40
CA LEU A 140 29.87 14.34 13.89
C LEU A 140 30.55 15.24 12.86
N SER A 141 31.84 15.52 13.04
CA SER A 141 32.61 16.44 12.19
C SER A 141 33.21 15.78 10.96
N ASN A 142 33.67 14.54 11.05
CA ASN A 142 34.39 13.87 9.95
C ASN A 142 33.49 13.08 8.99
N PHE A 143 32.23 12.83 9.34
CA PHE A 143 31.31 12.04 8.53
C PHE A 143 30.07 12.81 8.08
N ARG A 144 29.48 12.37 6.97
CA ARG A 144 28.19 12.87 6.52
C ARG A 144 27.07 12.16 7.27
N ASN A 145 26.58 12.82 8.32
CA ASN A 145 25.54 12.29 9.21
C ASN A 145 24.11 12.38 8.66
N ILE A 146 23.90 13.24 7.65
CA ILE A 146 22.60 13.41 6.99
C ILE A 146 22.80 13.40 5.48
N TYR A 147 22.08 12.50 4.81
CA TYR A 147 22.02 12.41 3.37
C TYR A 147 20.54 12.31 2.94
N SER A 148 20.18 13.06 1.90
CA SER A 148 18.92 12.89 1.18
C SER A 148 19.20 12.91 -0.31
N ALA A 149 18.72 11.89 -1.02
CA ALA A 149 18.69 11.87 -2.48
C ALA A 149 17.47 12.63 -3.05
N ILE A 150 16.54 13.03 -2.17
CA ILE A 150 15.31 13.72 -2.51
C ILE A 150 15.46 15.19 -2.11
N ALA A 151 15.27 16.11 -3.05
CA ALA A 151 15.40 17.55 -2.78
C ALA A 151 14.10 18.19 -2.28
N GLN A 152 12.96 17.58 -2.60
CA GLN A 152 11.64 18.06 -2.20
C GLN A 152 10.82 16.92 -1.60
N GLN A 153 10.24 17.17 -0.42
CA GLN A 153 9.32 16.22 0.19
C GLN A 153 8.13 15.95 -0.73
N LEU A 154 7.81 14.67 -0.94
CA LEU A 154 6.62 14.26 -1.67
C LEU A 154 5.35 14.75 -0.94
N PRO A 155 4.29 15.11 -1.68
CA PRO A 155 2.98 15.34 -1.08
C PRO A 155 2.55 14.13 -0.22
N PRO A 156 1.87 14.33 0.92
CA PRO A 156 1.55 13.23 1.84
C PRO A 156 0.73 12.08 1.22
N ASN A 157 -0.04 12.36 0.16
CA ASN A 157 -0.83 11.38 -0.60
C ASN A 157 -0.04 10.64 -1.69
N VAL A 158 1.25 10.94 -1.87
CA VAL A 158 2.14 10.26 -2.83
C VAL A 158 3.21 9.47 -2.10
N ASN A 159 3.41 8.22 -2.51
CA ASN A 159 4.49 7.37 -2.01
C ASN A 159 5.42 6.95 -3.16
N LEU A 160 6.74 7.02 -2.91
CA LEU A 160 7.75 6.45 -3.81
C LEU A 160 7.83 4.95 -3.52
N LEU A 161 7.06 4.17 -4.27
CA LEU A 161 6.90 2.73 -4.08
C LEU A 161 8.13 1.95 -4.57
N THR A 162 8.77 2.40 -5.65
CA THR A 162 9.96 1.73 -6.18
C THR A 162 10.98 2.75 -6.65
N LEU A 163 12.24 2.51 -6.30
CA LEU A 163 13.41 3.17 -6.87
C LEU A 163 14.52 2.11 -6.98
N GLU A 164 14.68 1.52 -8.17
CA GLU A 164 15.61 0.42 -8.38
C GLU A 164 16.45 0.59 -9.65
N PRO A 165 17.74 0.17 -9.64
CA PRO A 165 18.52 0.06 -10.86
C PRO A 165 17.81 -0.84 -11.88
N TRP A 166 17.87 -0.45 -13.15
CA TRP A 166 17.28 -1.19 -14.25
C TRP A 166 18.31 -1.42 -15.35
N LYS A 167 17.90 -2.10 -16.43
CA LYS A 167 18.80 -2.41 -17.55
C LYS A 167 19.40 -1.14 -18.19
N ASP A 168 20.55 -1.31 -18.82
CA ASP A 168 21.22 -0.26 -19.60
C ASP A 168 21.52 1.02 -18.79
N GLY A 169 21.78 0.85 -17.48
CA GLY A 169 22.12 1.95 -16.57
C GLY A 169 20.95 2.87 -16.18
N THR A 170 19.73 2.53 -16.63
CA THR A 170 18.50 3.24 -16.27
C THR A 170 18.02 2.90 -14.85
N VAL A 171 16.96 3.56 -14.39
CA VAL A 171 16.34 3.37 -13.09
C VAL A 171 14.84 3.16 -13.28
N LEU A 172 14.26 2.16 -12.63
CA LEU A 172 12.81 1.98 -12.59
C LEU A 172 12.24 2.71 -11.37
N VAL A 173 11.26 3.57 -11.62
CA VAL A 173 10.64 4.43 -10.61
C VAL A 173 9.13 4.18 -10.60
N ARG A 174 8.56 3.95 -9.42
CA ARG A 174 7.11 3.84 -9.24
C ARG A 174 6.64 4.82 -8.19
N PHE A 175 5.63 5.61 -8.56
CA PHE A 175 4.88 6.43 -7.61
C PHE A 175 3.47 5.89 -7.51
N GLU A 176 2.93 5.90 -6.29
CA GLU A 176 1.55 5.53 -6.02
C GLU A 176 0.81 6.65 -5.30
N HIS A 177 -0.48 6.77 -5.59
CA HIS A 177 -1.41 7.57 -4.80
C HIS A 177 -2.00 6.72 -3.68
N LEU A 178 -1.79 7.12 -2.42
CA LEU A 178 -2.13 6.30 -1.25
C LEU A 178 -3.64 6.17 -0.97
N PHE A 179 -4.45 7.07 -1.52
CA PHE A 179 -5.85 7.23 -1.17
C PHE A 179 -6.80 6.78 -2.28
N GLU A 180 -7.92 6.19 -1.86
CA GLU A 180 -9.11 6.00 -2.67
C GLU A 180 -9.91 7.29 -2.81
N LYS A 181 -10.80 7.33 -3.80
CA LYS A 181 -11.75 8.42 -3.97
C LYS A 181 -12.61 8.55 -2.70
N HIS A 182 -12.82 9.77 -2.24
CA HIS A 182 -13.69 10.11 -1.09
C HIS A 182 -13.28 9.55 0.28
N GLU A 183 -12.02 9.13 0.47
CA GLU A 183 -11.48 8.83 1.81
C GLU A 183 -11.20 10.11 2.61
N ASP A 184 -10.76 11.18 1.95
CA ASP A 184 -10.46 12.48 2.53
C ASP A 184 -10.78 13.62 1.56
N PRO A 185 -11.34 14.76 1.99
CA PRO A 185 -11.71 15.84 1.08
C PRO A 185 -10.50 16.52 0.39
N VAL A 186 -9.30 16.44 0.99
CA VAL A 186 -8.06 17.03 0.46
C VAL A 186 -7.14 15.96 -0.12
N TYR A 187 -6.83 14.90 0.63
CA TYR A 187 -5.82 13.92 0.24
C TYR A 187 -6.29 12.88 -0.79
N SER A 188 -7.59 12.80 -1.06
CA SER A 188 -8.15 11.97 -2.14
C SER A 188 -8.30 12.72 -3.47
N GLN A 189 -7.72 13.91 -3.62
CA GLN A 189 -7.70 14.65 -4.88
C GLN A 189 -6.48 14.27 -5.73
N ALA A 190 -6.56 14.49 -7.04
CA ALA A 190 -5.42 14.33 -7.93
C ALA A 190 -4.24 15.23 -7.52
N VAL A 191 -3.03 14.74 -7.73
CA VAL A 191 -1.80 15.44 -7.31
C VAL A 191 -0.78 15.42 -8.43
N ARG A 192 -0.17 16.58 -8.67
CA ARG A 192 0.90 16.75 -9.65
C ARG A 192 2.25 16.92 -8.94
N ILE A 193 3.25 16.20 -9.41
CA ILE A 193 4.63 16.29 -8.91
C ILE A 193 5.59 16.41 -10.09
N ASN A 194 6.70 17.14 -9.88
CA ASN A 194 7.81 17.16 -10.84
C ASN A 194 8.87 16.15 -10.41
N VAL A 195 9.05 15.08 -11.20
CA VAL A 195 9.94 13.95 -10.86
C VAL A 195 11.40 14.38 -10.81
N ARG A 196 11.81 15.32 -11.67
CA ARG A 196 13.19 15.85 -11.67
C ARG A 196 13.49 16.66 -10.41
N ASN A 197 12.54 17.44 -9.91
CA ASN A 197 12.70 18.19 -8.65
C ASN A 197 12.72 17.25 -7.44
N VAL A 198 11.82 16.26 -7.40
CA VAL A 198 11.77 15.29 -6.30
C VAL A 198 13.06 14.47 -6.28
N LEU A 199 13.44 13.86 -7.40
CA LEU A 199 14.60 12.98 -7.54
C LEU A 199 15.83 13.70 -8.10
N PHE A 200 16.08 14.92 -7.62
CA PHE A 200 17.16 15.79 -8.10
C PHE A 200 18.54 15.10 -8.15
N ALA A 201 18.85 14.26 -7.15
CA ALA A 201 20.13 13.57 -7.09
C ALA A 201 20.36 12.56 -8.23
N LEU A 202 19.32 12.18 -8.99
CA LEU A 202 19.46 11.27 -10.13
C LEU A 202 19.93 11.96 -11.41
N ASN A 203 19.95 13.29 -11.49
CA ASN A 203 20.31 14.05 -12.71
C ASN A 203 19.56 13.53 -13.95
N ILE A 204 18.23 13.52 -13.87
CA ILE A 204 17.38 12.88 -14.88
C ILE A 204 17.55 13.54 -16.26
N GLU A 205 17.98 12.74 -17.24
CA GLU A 205 18.06 13.10 -18.66
C GLU A 205 16.69 12.93 -19.34
N SER A 206 16.07 11.75 -19.18
CA SER A 206 14.75 11.43 -19.75
C SER A 206 13.93 10.52 -18.85
N ILE A 207 12.61 10.54 -19.05
CA ILE A 207 11.64 9.70 -18.33
C ILE A 207 10.61 9.15 -19.33
N HIS A 208 10.31 7.86 -19.25
CA HIS A 208 9.33 7.21 -20.12
C HIS A 208 8.41 6.29 -19.33
N GLU A 209 7.10 6.40 -19.54
CA GLU A 209 6.11 5.60 -18.82
C GLU A 209 5.95 4.19 -19.43
N THR A 210 5.78 3.21 -18.56
CA THR A 210 5.61 1.79 -18.90
C THR A 210 4.40 1.20 -18.17
N THR A 211 3.97 0.02 -18.58
CA THR A 211 3.03 -0.80 -17.81
C THR A 211 3.60 -1.11 -16.42
N LEU A 212 2.74 -1.52 -15.47
CA LEU A 212 3.15 -1.79 -14.09
C LEU A 212 4.34 -2.77 -13.97
N ALA A 213 4.38 -3.77 -14.87
CA ALA A 213 5.43 -4.78 -14.95
C ALA A 213 6.76 -4.26 -15.52
N GLY A 214 6.82 -3.03 -16.04
CA GLY A 214 8.03 -2.44 -16.59
C GLY A 214 8.52 -3.06 -17.90
N ASN A 215 7.65 -3.78 -18.63
CA ASN A 215 8.01 -4.59 -19.79
C ASN A 215 7.42 -4.11 -21.12
N GLN A 216 6.54 -3.11 -21.11
CA GLN A 216 5.90 -2.55 -22.31
C GLN A 216 5.72 -1.05 -22.15
N TRP A 217 5.99 -0.26 -23.19
CA TRP A 217 5.70 1.18 -23.16
C TRP A 217 4.21 1.43 -22.99
N LYS A 218 3.86 2.40 -22.15
CA LYS A 218 2.44 2.69 -21.86
C LYS A 218 1.67 3.09 -23.13
N ALA A 219 2.33 3.84 -24.02
CA ALA A 219 1.77 4.26 -25.31
C ALA A 219 1.43 3.07 -26.25
N ASP A 220 2.14 1.94 -26.11
CA ASP A 220 1.93 0.75 -26.95
C ASP A 220 0.89 -0.21 -26.35
N ALA A 221 0.46 0.01 -25.10
CA ALA A 221 -0.46 -0.87 -24.40
C ALA A 221 -1.90 -0.68 -24.90
N LYS A 222 -2.47 -1.71 -25.53
CA LYS A 222 -3.84 -1.71 -26.03
C LYS A 222 -4.73 -2.61 -25.17
N ARG A 223 -5.81 -2.05 -24.62
CA ARG A 223 -6.80 -2.82 -23.83
C ARG A 223 -7.79 -3.52 -24.76
N LEU A 224 -8.06 -4.80 -24.49
CA LEU A 224 -9.14 -5.53 -25.16
C LEU A 224 -10.50 -4.92 -24.80
N GLN A 225 -11.41 -4.89 -25.77
CA GLN A 225 -12.79 -4.44 -25.57
C GLN A 225 -13.69 -5.66 -25.46
N PHE A 226 -14.41 -5.76 -24.35
CA PHE A 226 -15.35 -6.85 -24.08
C PHE A 226 -16.78 -6.30 -24.06
N SER A 227 -17.72 -7.06 -24.62
CA SER A 227 -19.15 -6.80 -24.45
C SER A 227 -19.58 -7.37 -23.11
N THR A 228 -20.02 -6.52 -22.19
CA THR A 228 -20.53 -6.94 -20.87
C THR A 228 -22.06 -6.91 -20.86
N GLU A 229 -22.67 -7.85 -20.14
CA GLU A 229 -24.15 -7.95 -20.04
C GLU A 229 -24.80 -6.68 -19.47
N SER A 230 -24.06 -5.92 -18.65
CA SER A 230 -24.47 -4.67 -17.99
C SER A 230 -24.39 -3.40 -18.85
N SER A 231 -24.23 -3.53 -20.18
CA SER A 231 -24.22 -2.39 -21.12
C SER A 231 -25.51 -1.54 -21.13
N ALA A 232 -26.52 -1.90 -20.34
CA ALA A 232 -27.81 -1.23 -20.30
C ALA A 232 -27.97 -0.14 -19.22
N ASN A 233 -27.12 -0.05 -18.17
CA ASN A 233 -27.30 0.98 -17.12
C ASN A 233 -26.08 1.31 -16.23
N GLU A 234 -24.89 0.80 -16.52
CA GLU A 234 -23.67 1.22 -15.80
C GLU A 234 -22.78 2.05 -16.72
N ILE A 235 -22.32 3.19 -16.21
CA ILE A 235 -21.32 4.03 -16.86
C ILE A 235 -20.16 3.14 -17.27
N SER A 236 -19.90 3.06 -18.57
CA SER A 236 -18.87 2.21 -19.11
C SER A 236 -17.53 2.45 -18.38
N PRO A 237 -16.71 1.41 -18.13
CA PRO A 237 -15.37 1.59 -17.57
C PRO A 237 -14.46 2.49 -18.44
N LYS A 238 -14.91 2.89 -19.63
CA LYS A 238 -14.22 3.81 -20.54
C LYS A 238 -14.13 5.23 -19.97
N GLU A 239 -15.13 5.70 -19.23
CA GLU A 239 -15.14 7.10 -18.77
C GLU A 239 -14.25 7.37 -17.54
N GLN A 240 -13.83 6.33 -16.80
CA GLN A 240 -12.99 6.51 -15.60
C GLN A 240 -11.48 6.47 -15.87
N VAL A 241 -11.03 6.09 -17.07
CA VAL A 241 -9.60 5.87 -17.35
C VAL A 241 -9.09 6.60 -18.61
N GLU A 242 -9.97 7.05 -19.52
CA GLU A 242 -9.53 7.62 -20.81
C GLU A 242 -9.19 9.13 -20.81
N HIS A 243 -9.23 9.82 -19.67
CA HIS A 243 -8.76 11.21 -19.56
C HIS A 243 -7.38 11.35 -18.89
N ILE A 244 -6.46 10.41 -19.14
CA ILE A 244 -5.03 10.74 -19.02
C ILE A 244 -4.64 11.29 -20.38
N PRO A 245 -4.35 12.61 -20.53
CA PRO A 245 -3.76 13.09 -21.76
C PRO A 245 -2.52 12.24 -22.01
N VAL A 246 -2.47 11.59 -23.18
CA VAL A 246 -1.25 10.98 -23.68
C VAL A 246 -0.17 12.03 -23.47
N MET A 247 0.78 11.78 -22.56
CA MET A 247 1.96 12.61 -22.48
C MET A 247 2.62 12.45 -23.85
N GLN A 248 2.37 13.43 -24.73
CA GLN A 248 3.37 13.85 -25.68
C GLN A 248 4.65 14.02 -24.88
N ASP A 249 5.81 13.67 -25.45
CA ASP A 249 7.11 13.93 -24.87
C ASP A 249 7.21 15.41 -24.45
N THR A 250 6.74 15.73 -23.25
CA THR A 250 6.84 17.05 -22.67
C THR A 250 8.15 17.02 -21.92
N GLU A 251 9.05 17.93 -22.29
CA GLU A 251 10.27 18.22 -21.54
C GLU A 251 10.01 18.54 -20.05
N ASP A 252 8.73 18.74 -19.67
CA ASP A 252 8.27 18.80 -18.28
C ASP A 252 8.11 17.40 -17.68
N PHE A 253 9.01 17.08 -16.76
CA PHE A 253 9.06 15.90 -15.87
C PHE A 253 7.89 15.85 -14.87
N ASP A 254 6.77 16.47 -15.22
CA ASP A 254 5.58 16.57 -14.42
C ASP A 254 4.68 15.36 -14.66
N ILE A 255 4.32 14.70 -13.56
CA ILE A 255 3.37 13.60 -13.58
C ILE A 255 2.19 13.96 -12.67
N GLU A 256 0.99 13.60 -13.12
CA GLU A 256 -0.21 13.64 -12.31
C GLU A 256 -0.56 12.20 -11.87
N LEU A 257 -0.99 12.06 -10.62
CA LEU A 257 -1.47 10.81 -10.05
C LEU A 257 -2.91 10.99 -9.60
N GLN A 258 -3.80 10.16 -10.14
CA GLN A 258 -5.18 10.05 -9.68
C GLN A 258 -5.28 9.17 -8.43
N PRO A 259 -6.38 9.25 -7.67
CA PRO A 259 -6.63 8.34 -6.54
C PRO A 259 -6.48 6.86 -6.93
N MET A 260 -5.75 6.11 -6.11
CA MET A 260 -5.32 4.70 -6.33
C MET A 260 -4.42 4.43 -7.53
N GLU A 261 -3.96 5.45 -8.23
CA GLU A 261 -3.11 5.24 -9.39
C GLU A 261 -1.69 4.86 -8.97
N ILE A 262 -1.11 3.89 -9.69
CA ILE A 262 0.32 3.57 -9.64
C ILE A 262 0.88 3.79 -11.04
N ARG A 263 1.84 4.71 -11.17
CA ARG A 263 2.52 4.99 -12.44
C ARG A 263 3.97 4.52 -12.37
N THR A 264 4.41 3.87 -13.44
CA THR A 264 5.73 3.22 -13.54
C THR A 264 6.53 3.87 -14.65
N PHE A 265 7.76 4.26 -14.36
CA PHE A 265 8.62 4.99 -15.28
C PHE A 265 10.01 4.37 -15.36
N VAL A 266 10.57 4.36 -16.57
CA VAL A 266 12.00 4.14 -16.79
C VAL A 266 12.67 5.51 -16.90
N VAL A 267 13.68 5.74 -16.09
CA VAL A 267 14.40 7.00 -15.95
C VAL A 267 15.84 6.81 -16.41
N LYS A 268 16.29 7.65 -17.36
CA LYS A 268 17.69 7.72 -17.78
C LYS A 268 18.40 8.83 -17.04
N ARG A 269 19.61 8.54 -16.54
CA ARG A 269 20.46 9.48 -15.79
C ARG A 269 21.55 10.03 -16.70
N ARG A 270 21.94 11.27 -16.48
CA ARG A 270 23.08 11.91 -17.15
C ARG A 270 24.41 11.55 -16.50
#